data_AF-H9FHE9-F1
#
_entry.id   AF-H9FHE9-F1
#
_cell.length_a   1.000
_cell.length_b   1.000
_cell.length_c   1.000
_cell.angle_alpha   90.00
_cell.angle_beta   90.00
_cell.angle_gamma   90.00
#
_symmetry.space_group_name_H-M   'P 1'
#
loop_
_entity.id
_entity.type
_entity.pdbx_description
1 polymer ?
#
loop_
_entity_poly.entity_id
_entity_poly.type
_entity_poly.pdbx_seq_one_letter_code
_entity_poly.pdbx_strand_id
1 'polypeptide(L)'
;GRTLYVGAREALFALNSNLSFLPGGEYQELLWSADAEKKQQCSFKGKDPQRDCQNYIKILLPLSSSHLFTCGTAAFSPMCTYINVENFTLARDEKGNVLLEDGKGRCPFDPNFKSTALVVDGELYTGTVSSFQGNDPAISRSQSLRPTKTESSLNWLQDPAFVASAYIPESLGSL
;
A
#
# COMPACT_ATOMS: atom_id res chain seq x y z
N GLY A 1 -14.52 -14.43 -3.71
CA GLY A 1 -13.47 -15.26 -3.07
C GLY A 1 -13.92 -15.65 -1.68
N ARG A 2 -13.40 -16.75 -1.13
CA ARG A 2 -13.68 -17.18 0.26
C ARG A 2 -12.72 -16.59 1.31
N THR A 3 -11.67 -15.90 0.86
CA THR A 3 -10.64 -15.32 1.72
C THR A 3 -10.81 -13.82 1.82
N LEU A 4 -10.79 -13.30 3.04
CA LEU A 4 -10.68 -11.89 3.37
C LEU A 4 -9.24 -11.58 3.76
N TYR A 5 -8.62 -10.63 3.06
CA TYR A 5 -7.29 -10.14 3.41
C TYR A 5 -7.41 -8.88 4.26
N VAL A 6 -6.62 -8.80 5.33
CA VAL A 6 -6.63 -7.68 6.27
C VAL A 6 -5.21 -7.13 6.38
N GLY A 7 -5.02 -5.87 6.01
CA GLY A 7 -3.81 -5.12 6.32
C GLY A 7 -3.95 -4.42 7.66
N ALA A 8 -2.98 -4.58 8.55
CA ALA A 8 -2.99 -4.01 9.89
C ALA A 8 -1.71 -3.20 10.17
N ARG A 9 -1.39 -2.99 11.44
CA ARG A 9 -0.11 -2.45 11.86
C ARG A 9 0.89 -3.60 11.99
N GLU A 10 1.95 -3.56 11.19
CA GLU A 10 3.10 -4.49 11.18
C GLU A 10 2.76 -5.91 10.72
N ALA A 11 1.52 -6.17 10.29
CA ALA A 11 1.06 -7.50 9.91
C ALA A 11 -0.02 -7.44 8.82
N LEU A 12 -0.12 -8.55 8.08
CA LEU A 12 -1.25 -8.87 7.23
C LEU A 12 -1.85 -10.21 7.64
N PHE A 13 -3.14 -10.39 7.39
CA PHE A 13 -3.86 -11.62 7.68
C PHE A 13 -4.65 -12.11 6.48
N ALA A 14 -4.74 -13.43 6.33
CA ALA A 14 -5.66 -14.09 5.42
C ALA A 14 -6.66 -14.92 6.22
N LEU A 15 -7.93 -14.49 6.17
CA LEU A 15 -9.03 -15.08 6.92
C LEU A 15 -9.95 -15.84 5.97
N ASN A 16 -10.19 -17.11 6.23
CA ASN A 16 -11.20 -17.88 5.52
C ASN A 16 -12.58 -17.60 6.11
N SER A 17 -13.49 -17.06 5.30
CA SER A 17 -14.86 -16.68 5.69
C SER A 17 -15.69 -17.77 6.38
N ASN A 18 -15.41 -19.05 6.12
CA ASN A 18 -16.16 -20.16 6.72
C ASN A 18 -15.49 -20.75 7.96
N LEU A 19 -14.17 -20.58 8.11
CA LEU A 19 -13.37 -21.26 9.14
C LEU A 19 -12.85 -20.28 10.18
N SER A 20 -12.28 -19.15 9.76
CA SER A 20 -11.60 -18.21 10.65
C SER A 20 -12.53 -17.43 11.57
N PHE A 21 -13.82 -17.35 11.25
CA PHE A 21 -14.82 -16.64 12.07
C PHE A 21 -15.50 -17.55 13.11
N LEU A 22 -15.12 -18.82 13.16
CA LEU A 22 -15.57 -19.74 14.20
C LEU A 22 -14.70 -19.59 15.46
N PRO A 23 -15.20 -19.93 16.66
CA PRO A 23 -14.37 -20.00 17.87
C PRO A 23 -13.18 -20.94 17.65
N GLY A 24 -11.96 -20.44 17.83
CA GLY A 24 -10.72 -21.19 17.57
C GLY A 24 -10.38 -21.34 16.08
N GLY A 25 -11.04 -20.59 15.19
CA GLY A 25 -10.78 -20.61 13.76
C GLY A 25 -9.36 -20.20 13.41
N GLU A 26 -8.71 -20.97 12.55
CA GLU A 26 -7.35 -20.69 12.10
C GLU A 26 -7.30 -19.57 11.07
N TYR A 27 -6.16 -18.89 11.00
CA TYR A 27 -5.85 -17.87 10.00
C TYR A 27 -4.36 -17.90 9.67
N GLN A 28 -3.99 -17.35 8.51
CA GLN A 28 -2.60 -17.12 8.18
C GLN A 28 -2.21 -15.69 8.55
N GLU A 29 -1.04 -15.54 9.17
CA GLU A 29 -0.45 -14.26 9.56
C GLU A 29 0.88 -14.07 8.83
N LEU A 30 1.06 -12.87 8.28
CA LEU A 30 2.30 -12.43 7.66
C LEU A 30 2.80 -11.19 8.37
N LEU A 31 3.86 -11.34 9.17
CA LEU A 31 4.54 -10.21 9.81
C LEU A 31 5.35 -9.44 8.77
N TRP A 32 5.11 -8.13 8.70
CA TRP A 32 5.86 -7.21 7.84
C TRP A 32 6.13 -5.90 8.59
N SER A 33 7.05 -6.00 9.54
CA SER A 33 7.48 -4.90 10.40
C SER A 33 8.36 -3.88 9.68
N ALA A 34 8.34 -2.62 10.15
CA ALA A 34 9.35 -1.65 9.71
C ALA A 34 10.73 -2.01 10.30
N ASP A 35 11.79 -1.78 9.54
CA ASP A 35 13.17 -2.04 9.99
C ASP A 35 13.53 -1.20 11.23
N ALA A 36 14.29 -1.79 12.16
CA ALA A 36 14.69 -1.12 13.41
C ALA A 36 15.41 0.23 13.15
N GLU A 37 16.26 0.28 12.13
CA GLU A 37 16.95 1.51 11.73
C GLU A 37 15.94 2.58 11.25
N LYS A 38 14.93 2.20 10.45
CA LYS A 38 13.88 3.11 9.99
C LYS A 38 13.04 3.62 11.16
N LYS A 39 12.70 2.74 12.13
CA LYS A 39 12.00 3.15 13.36
C LYS A 39 12.82 4.17 14.15
N GLN A 40 14.14 3.96 14.29
CA GLN A 40 15.04 4.90 14.95
C GLN A 40 15.13 6.24 14.22
N GLN A 41 15.29 6.22 12.89
CA GLN A 41 15.32 7.43 12.06
C GLN A 41 14.00 8.22 12.14
N CYS A 42 12.87 7.52 12.13
CA CYS A 42 11.54 8.10 12.31
C CYS A 42 11.41 8.81 13.67
N SER A 43 11.83 8.13 14.75
CA SER A 43 11.80 8.71 16.09
C SER A 43 12.72 9.91 16.22
N PHE A 44 13.93 9.86 15.63
CA PHE A 44 14.86 10.98 15.60
C PHE A 44 14.28 12.22 14.89
N LYS A 45 13.39 12.01 13.91
CA LYS A 45 12.63 13.09 13.24
C LYS A 45 11.42 13.59 14.04
N GLY A 46 11.28 13.19 15.31
CA GLY A 46 10.29 13.71 16.25
C GLY A 46 8.91 13.05 16.18
N LYS A 47 8.79 11.88 15.53
CA LYS A 47 7.54 11.10 15.49
C LYS A 47 7.46 10.14 16.69
N ASP A 48 6.23 9.79 17.09
CA ASP A 48 6.01 8.90 18.22
C ASP A 48 6.55 7.48 17.91
N PRO A 49 7.51 6.95 18.69
CA PRO A 49 8.13 5.66 18.41
C PRO A 49 7.16 4.46 18.54
N GLN A 50 6.16 4.55 19.43
CA GLN A 50 5.22 3.46 19.70
C GLN A 50 4.00 3.50 18.78
N ARG A 51 3.54 4.71 18.44
CA ARG A 51 2.37 4.93 17.61
C ARG A 51 2.73 5.13 16.15
N ASP A 52 3.58 6.10 15.82
CA ASP A 52 3.73 6.59 14.45
C ASP A 52 4.83 5.84 13.67
N CYS A 53 5.92 5.47 14.35
CA CYS A 53 7.07 4.80 13.76
C CYS A 53 6.90 3.28 13.61
N GLN A 54 5.76 2.87 13.07
CA GLN A 54 5.44 1.49 12.72
C GLN A 54 5.10 1.40 11.23
N ASN A 55 5.07 0.20 10.68
CA ASN A 55 4.55 -0.07 9.35
C ASN A 55 3.03 -0.22 9.41
N TYR A 56 2.29 0.74 8.88
CA TYR A 56 0.85 0.64 8.71
C TYR A 56 0.56 0.27 7.27
N ILE A 57 -0.15 -0.84 7.04
CA ILE A 57 -0.57 -1.22 5.70
C ILE A 57 -1.64 -0.26 5.21
N LYS A 58 -1.36 0.43 4.10
CA LYS A 58 -2.25 1.45 3.51
C LYS A 58 -2.83 1.02 2.17
N ILE A 59 -2.16 0.10 1.49
CA ILE A 59 -2.58 -0.45 0.20
C ILE A 59 -2.50 -1.97 0.31
N LEU A 60 -3.58 -2.65 -0.05
CA LEU A 60 -3.64 -4.10 -0.20
C LEU A 60 -4.63 -4.42 -1.32
N LEU A 61 -4.10 -4.70 -2.50
CA LEU A 61 -4.89 -4.81 -3.73
C LEU A 61 -4.58 -6.12 -4.47
N PRO A 62 -5.56 -6.75 -5.12
CA PRO A 62 -5.28 -7.85 -6.03
C PRO A 62 -4.51 -7.31 -7.25
N LEU A 63 -3.36 -7.90 -7.55
CA LEU A 63 -2.57 -7.56 -8.74
C LEU A 63 -2.82 -8.56 -9.87
N SER A 64 -2.88 -9.84 -9.51
CA SER A 64 -3.16 -10.95 -10.41
C SER A 64 -3.89 -12.06 -9.66
N SER A 65 -4.15 -13.19 -10.33
CA SER A 65 -4.73 -14.37 -9.68
C SER A 65 -3.82 -15.01 -8.62
N SER A 66 -2.50 -14.75 -8.68
CA SER A 66 -1.49 -15.37 -7.81
C SER A 66 -0.84 -14.40 -6.83
N HIS A 67 -0.98 -13.08 -7.04
CA HIS A 67 -0.28 -12.08 -6.24
C HIS A 67 -1.19 -10.94 -5.78
N LEU A 68 -0.99 -10.53 -4.54
CA LEU A 68 -1.44 -9.24 -4.03
C LEU A 68 -0.30 -8.24 -4.12
N PHE A 69 -0.65 -6.98 -4.36
CA PHE A 69 0.25 -5.84 -4.20
C PHE A 69 -0.06 -5.14 -2.87
N THR A 70 0.97 -4.85 -2.09
CA THR A 70 0.82 -4.19 -0.79
C THR A 70 1.83 -3.07 -0.60
N CYS A 71 1.41 -2.01 0.09
CA CYS A 71 2.31 -0.96 0.55
C CYS A 71 1.98 -0.57 1.98
N GLY A 72 3.01 -0.17 2.73
CA GLY A 72 2.86 0.37 4.06
C GLY A 72 3.80 1.54 4.33
N THR A 73 3.48 2.28 5.41
CA THR A 73 4.21 3.50 5.80
C THR A 73 5.65 3.24 6.22
N ALA A 74 5.96 2.00 6.64
CA ALA A 74 7.28 1.52 7.07
C ALA A 74 8.06 2.55 7.91
N ALA A 75 7.43 3.06 8.97
CA ALA A 75 7.98 4.11 9.84
C ALA A 75 8.44 5.36 9.06
N PHE A 76 7.53 5.99 8.32
CA PHE A 76 7.81 7.19 7.51
C PHE A 76 8.91 6.96 6.45
N SER A 77 8.98 5.74 5.92
CA SER A 77 9.83 5.38 4.79
C SER A 77 9.05 4.41 3.89
N PRO A 78 7.99 4.86 3.22
CA PRO A 78 7.01 3.98 2.58
C PRO A 78 7.64 2.95 1.66
N MET A 79 7.20 1.71 1.77
CA MET A 79 7.68 0.58 0.97
C MET A 79 6.50 -0.17 0.38
N CYS A 80 6.72 -0.78 -0.78
CA CYS A 80 5.77 -1.67 -1.42
C CYS A 80 6.40 -3.05 -1.67
N THR A 81 5.58 -4.09 -1.76
CA THR A 81 6.01 -5.45 -2.04
C THR A 81 4.83 -6.27 -2.59
N TYR A 82 5.08 -7.55 -2.88
CA TYR A 82 4.11 -8.48 -3.43
C TYR A 82 3.94 -9.66 -2.47
N ILE A 83 2.70 -10.16 -2.34
CA ILE A 83 2.39 -11.33 -1.52
C ILE A 83 1.90 -12.44 -2.42
N ASN A 84 2.51 -13.61 -2.31
CA ASN A 84 2.03 -14.82 -2.97
C ASN A 84 0.75 -15.30 -2.27
N VAL A 85 -0.33 -15.46 -3.04
CA VAL A 85 -1.67 -15.80 -2.53
C VAL A 85 -1.77 -17.24 -2.01
N GLU A 86 -1.01 -18.17 -2.60
CA GLU A 86 -1.10 -19.60 -2.30
C GLU A 86 -0.59 -19.92 -0.89
N ASN A 87 0.56 -19.34 -0.53
CA ASN A 87 1.24 -19.60 0.74
C ASN A 87 1.28 -18.40 1.69
N PHE A 88 0.68 -17.27 1.29
CA PHE A 88 0.62 -16.04 2.05
C PHE A 88 1.98 -15.52 2.55
N THR A 89 3.01 -15.61 1.70
CA THR A 89 4.36 -15.11 1.99
C THR A 89 4.77 -13.96 1.07
N LEU A 90 5.72 -13.15 1.51
CA LEU A 90 6.33 -12.11 0.68
C LEU A 90 7.04 -12.74 -0.53
N ALA A 91 6.78 -12.21 -1.72
CA ALA A 91 7.45 -12.64 -2.95
C ALA A 91 8.95 -12.35 -2.86
N ARG A 92 9.74 -13.27 -3.44
CA ARG A 92 11.21 -13.22 -3.39
C ARG A 92 11.81 -13.31 -4.79
N ASP A 93 12.97 -12.69 -4.95
CA ASP A 93 13.80 -12.86 -6.15
C ASP A 93 14.45 -14.25 -6.20
N GLU A 94 15.16 -14.54 -7.30
CA GLU A 94 15.88 -15.82 -7.49
C GLU A 94 16.95 -16.08 -6.43
N LYS A 95 17.43 -15.03 -5.73
CA LYS A 95 18.41 -15.11 -4.65
C LYS A 95 17.75 -15.26 -3.28
N GLY A 96 16.43 -15.30 -3.21
CA GLY A 96 15.65 -15.42 -1.99
C GLY A 96 15.45 -14.10 -1.23
N ASN A 97 15.82 -12.94 -1.79
CA ASN A 97 15.56 -11.65 -1.16
C ASN A 97 14.11 -11.22 -1.40
N VAL A 98 13.49 -10.57 -0.42
CA VAL A 98 12.14 -10.02 -0.59
C VAL A 98 12.15 -8.95 -1.68
N LEU A 99 11.18 -9.02 -2.59
CA LEU A 99 10.97 -8.03 -3.64
C LEU A 99 10.38 -6.75 -3.02
N LEU A 100 11.26 -5.80 -2.70
CA LEU A 100 10.90 -4.51 -2.13
C LEU A 100 10.97 -3.41 -3.20
N GLU A 101 9.97 -2.54 -3.22
CA GLU A 101 9.90 -1.34 -4.07
C GLU A 101 9.77 -0.08 -3.21
N ASP A 102 10.29 1.03 -3.72
CA ASP A 102 10.06 2.35 -3.13
C ASP A 102 8.56 2.69 -3.17
N GLY A 103 8.00 2.99 -2.01
CA GLY A 103 6.60 3.38 -1.85
C GLY A 103 6.36 4.88 -1.96
N LYS A 104 7.40 5.71 -2.12
CA LYS A 104 7.25 7.17 -2.23
C LYS A 104 6.30 7.57 -3.37
N GLY A 105 5.28 8.36 -3.05
CA GLY A 105 4.25 8.79 -4.01
C GLY A 105 3.19 7.72 -4.32
N ARG A 106 3.36 6.50 -3.81
CA ARG A 106 2.35 5.43 -3.90
C ARG A 106 1.61 5.25 -2.58
N CYS A 107 2.36 5.22 -1.49
CA CYS A 107 1.87 5.10 -0.12
C CYS A 107 2.30 6.33 0.70
N PRO A 108 1.45 6.86 1.60
CA PRO A 108 1.81 7.99 2.44
C PRO A 108 2.92 7.64 3.44
N PHE A 109 3.67 8.66 3.86
CA PHE A 109 4.66 8.58 4.93
C PHE A 109 4.02 8.46 6.31
N ASP A 110 3.04 9.34 6.60
CA ASP A 110 2.34 9.38 7.87
C ASP A 110 1.13 8.43 7.83
N PRO A 111 0.94 7.56 8.84
CA PRO A 111 -0.22 6.66 8.89
C PRO A 111 -1.57 7.39 8.92
N ASN A 112 -1.59 8.65 9.37
CA ASN A 112 -2.80 9.47 9.46
C ASN A 112 -3.16 10.16 8.14
N PHE A 113 -2.25 10.20 7.17
CA PHE A 113 -2.57 10.78 5.87
C PHE A 113 -3.55 9.88 5.11
N LYS A 114 -4.51 10.56 4.48
CA LYS A 114 -5.51 9.92 3.63
C LYS A 114 -4.91 9.65 2.27
N SER A 115 -5.23 8.49 1.73
CA SER A 115 -4.73 8.04 0.44
C SER A 115 -5.76 7.15 -0.21
N THR A 116 -5.71 7.05 -1.53
CA THR A 116 -6.48 6.07 -2.29
C THR A 116 -5.59 5.41 -3.33
N ALA A 117 -5.88 4.15 -3.66
CA ALA A 117 -5.13 3.40 -4.64
C ALA A 117 -6.03 2.35 -5.30
N LEU A 118 -5.80 2.08 -6.58
CA LEU A 118 -6.43 1.00 -7.32
C LEU A 118 -5.50 0.50 -8.42
N VAL A 119 -5.70 -0.75 -8.86
CA VAL A 119 -4.98 -1.35 -9.99
C VAL A 119 -5.95 -1.51 -11.16
N VAL A 120 -5.57 -1.04 -12.35
CA VAL A 120 -6.29 -1.27 -13.62
C VAL A 120 -5.28 -1.80 -14.63
N ASP A 121 -5.57 -2.93 -15.26
CA ASP A 121 -4.73 -3.51 -16.32
C ASP A 121 -3.25 -3.65 -15.93
N GLY A 122 -2.98 -3.95 -14.65
CA GLY A 122 -1.64 -4.08 -14.08
C GLY A 122 -0.93 -2.76 -13.75
N GLU A 123 -1.56 -1.61 -14.02
CA GLU A 123 -1.04 -0.29 -13.68
C GLU A 123 -1.60 0.19 -12.33
N LEU A 124 -0.74 0.78 -11.50
CA LEU A 124 -1.12 1.29 -10.18
C LEU A 124 -1.46 2.78 -10.27
N TYR A 125 -2.69 3.14 -9.91
CA TYR A 125 -3.14 4.51 -9.76
C TYR A 125 -3.23 4.87 -8.28
N THR A 126 -2.62 5.99 -7.87
CA THR A 126 -2.60 6.45 -6.48
C THR A 126 -2.95 7.92 -6.37
N GLY A 127 -3.65 8.28 -5.30
CA GLY A 127 -3.81 9.64 -4.82
C GLY A 127 -3.28 9.70 -3.39
N THR A 128 -2.14 10.38 -3.19
CA THR A 128 -1.49 10.49 -1.88
C THR A 128 -0.55 11.69 -1.84
N VAL A 129 0.07 11.93 -0.70
CA VAL A 129 1.20 12.86 -0.53
C VAL A 129 2.54 12.13 -0.64
N SER A 130 3.50 12.73 -1.33
CA SER A 130 4.80 12.12 -1.65
C SER A 130 5.93 12.51 -0.68
N SER A 131 5.65 13.35 0.32
CA SER A 131 6.63 13.91 1.25
C SER A 131 6.35 13.56 2.71
N PHE A 132 7.39 13.66 3.54
CA PHE A 132 7.29 13.46 5.00
C PHE A 132 6.37 14.50 5.65
N GLN A 133 6.38 15.75 5.15
CA GLN A 133 5.56 16.85 5.66
C GLN A 133 4.11 16.81 5.17
N GLY A 134 3.80 16.01 4.14
CA GLY A 134 2.45 15.93 3.57
C GLY A 134 2.07 17.10 2.66
N ASN A 135 3.05 17.84 2.13
CA ASN A 135 2.85 19.06 1.34
C ASN A 135 3.05 18.90 -0.17
N ASP A 136 3.32 17.68 -0.66
CA ASP A 136 3.43 17.39 -2.10
C ASP A 136 2.36 16.36 -2.49
N PRO A 137 1.09 16.77 -2.62
CA PRO A 137 0.01 15.90 -3.07
C PRO A 137 0.12 15.62 -4.56
N ALA A 138 -0.15 14.38 -4.97
CA ALA A 138 -0.21 14.02 -6.37
C ALA A 138 -1.25 12.93 -6.63
N ILE A 139 -1.86 12.97 -7.81
CA ILE A 139 -2.48 11.81 -8.44
C ILE A 139 -1.48 11.26 -9.43
N SER A 140 -1.18 9.97 -9.35
CA SER A 140 -0.15 9.36 -10.18
C SER A 140 -0.57 7.99 -10.71
N ARG A 141 -0.02 7.65 -11.88
CA ARG A 141 -0.04 6.33 -12.47
C ARG A 141 1.39 5.81 -12.53
N SER A 142 1.63 4.65 -11.93
CA SER A 142 2.93 3.98 -11.84
C SER A 142 2.81 2.52 -12.29
N GLN A 143 3.93 1.78 -12.29
CA GLN A 143 4.00 0.41 -12.85
C GLN A 143 3.53 0.32 -14.31
N SER A 144 3.69 1.42 -15.05
CA SER A 144 3.36 1.53 -16.47
C SER A 144 4.63 1.84 -17.26
N LEU A 145 4.61 1.57 -18.57
CA LEU A 145 5.69 1.95 -19.48
C LEU A 145 5.90 3.47 -19.56
N ARG A 146 4.84 4.24 -19.26
CA ARG A 146 4.86 5.71 -19.23
C ARG A 146 4.24 6.20 -17.93
N PRO A 147 4.99 6.18 -16.81
CA PRO A 147 4.53 6.72 -15.55
C PRO A 147 4.14 8.19 -15.71
N THR A 148 3.09 8.61 -15.00
CA THR A 148 2.57 9.97 -15.09
C THR A 148 2.10 10.43 -13.72
N LYS A 149 2.22 11.73 -13.44
CA LYS A 149 1.71 12.35 -12.22
C LYS A 149 1.20 13.74 -12.54
N THR A 150 0.27 14.23 -11.74
CA THR A 150 -0.16 15.63 -11.76
C THR A 150 1.03 16.57 -11.52
N GLU A 151 0.98 17.76 -12.10
CA GLU A 151 1.98 18.80 -11.83
C GLU A 151 1.89 19.29 -10.39
N SER A 152 3.03 19.66 -9.80
CA SER A 152 3.11 20.26 -8.46
C SER A 152 2.69 21.74 -8.52
N SER A 153 1.40 21.98 -8.73
CA SER A 153 0.80 23.32 -8.81
C SER A 153 -0.56 23.35 -8.11
N LEU A 154 -0.81 24.45 -7.39
CA LEU A 154 -2.07 24.68 -6.69
C LEU A 154 -3.28 24.76 -7.63
N ASN A 155 -3.05 25.01 -8.92
CA ASN A 155 -4.11 24.97 -9.94
C ASN A 155 -4.65 23.55 -10.17
N TRP A 156 -3.90 22.52 -9.80
CA TRP A 156 -4.31 21.13 -9.91
C TRP A 156 -4.84 20.59 -8.58
N LEU A 157 -4.06 20.73 -7.51
CA LEU A 157 -4.37 20.19 -6.19
C LEU A 157 -3.98 21.19 -5.11
N GLN A 158 -4.97 21.68 -4.37
CA GLN A 158 -4.78 22.57 -3.22
C GLN A 158 -5.29 21.87 -1.95
N ASP A 159 -4.34 21.46 -1.10
CA ASP A 159 -4.59 20.75 0.16
C ASP A 159 -5.66 19.63 0.08
N PRO A 160 -5.55 18.69 -0.88
CA PRO A 160 -6.57 17.68 -1.09
C PRO A 160 -6.62 16.66 0.05
N ALA A 161 -7.82 16.15 0.31
CA ALA A 161 -8.03 14.97 1.13
C ALA A 161 -8.53 13.82 0.24
N PHE A 162 -7.65 12.92 -0.18
CA PHE A 162 -8.02 11.77 -1.00
C PHE A 162 -8.97 10.83 -0.22
N VAL A 163 -10.06 10.41 -0.84
CA VAL A 163 -11.08 9.57 -0.18
C VAL A 163 -11.14 8.19 -0.83
N ALA A 164 -11.45 8.15 -2.12
CA ALA A 164 -11.63 6.91 -2.87
C ALA A 164 -11.32 7.15 -4.36
N SER A 165 -11.10 6.05 -5.06
CA SER A 165 -10.95 6.01 -6.50
C SER A 165 -11.62 4.73 -7.03
N ALA A 166 -12.13 4.79 -8.25
CA ALA A 166 -12.83 3.68 -8.88
C ALA A 166 -12.55 3.69 -10.38
N TYR A 167 -12.46 2.51 -10.97
CA TYR A 167 -12.39 2.34 -12.42
C TYR A 167 -13.79 2.32 -13.02
N ILE A 168 -14.03 3.17 -14.02
CA ILE A 168 -15.28 3.21 -14.78
C ILE A 168 -14.91 2.84 -16.23
N PRO A 169 -15.30 1.65 -16.72
CA PRO A 169 -15.01 1.26 -18.10
C PRO A 169 -15.82 2.13 -19.07
N GLU A 170 -15.26 2.38 -20.26
CA GLU A 170 -16.02 3.00 -21.34
C GLU A 170 -17.22 2.13 -21.72
N SER A 171 -18.36 2.76 -22.03
CA SER A 171 -19.53 2.03 -22.50
C SER A 171 -19.25 1.39 -23.86
N LEU A 172 -19.61 0.11 -24.02
CA LEU A 172 -19.69 -0.57 -25.31
C LEU A 172 -20.68 0.19 -26.22
N GLY A 173 -20.18 1.12 -27.03
CA GLY A 173 -21.00 1.95 -27.92
C GLY A 173 -20.42 3.31 -28.33
N SER A 174 -19.22 3.71 -27.86
CA SER A 174 -18.57 4.97 -28.26
C SER A 174 -17.71 4.89 -29.54
N LEU A 175 -18.01 3.97 -30.46
CA LEU A 175 -17.39 3.91 -31.80
C LEU A 175 -18.42 4.19 -32.89
#